data_AF-F9DF53-F1
#
_entry.id   AF-F9DF53-F1
#
_cell.length_a   1.000
_cell.length_b   1.000
_cell.length_c   1.000
_cell.angle_alpha   90.00
_cell.angle_beta   90.00
_cell.angle_gamma   90.00
#
_symmetry.space_group_name_H-M   'P 1'
#
loop_
_entity.id
_entity.type
_entity.pdbx_description
1 polymer ?
#
loop_
_entity_poly.entity_id
_entity_poly.type
_entity_poly.pdbx_seq_one_letter_code
_entity_poly.pdbx_strand_id
1 'polypeptide(L)'
;MDNEISIKEAQKLVDDWIHKYGVRYFSELTNMACLTEEVGELARIMARTYGDQSFKQGEKHNIGEEMADILWVLMCLANQTGVDLTEELQKSFDKKTRRDKDRHKQNEKLTQTENT
;
A
#
# COMPACT_ATOMS: atom_id res chain seq x y z
N MET A 1 16.06 19.41 5.05
CA MET A 1 15.04 19.69 4.02
C MET A 1 13.91 18.73 4.32
N ASP A 2 12.72 19.25 4.59
CA ASP A 2 11.55 18.40 4.79
C ASP A 2 11.25 17.71 3.47
N ASN A 3 11.43 16.40 3.45
CA ASN A 3 11.33 15.56 2.26
C ASN A 3 9.90 15.01 2.16
N GLU A 4 8.92 15.89 2.35
CA GLU A 4 7.50 15.52 2.30
C GLU A 4 7.06 15.39 0.85
N ILE A 5 6.33 14.31 0.56
CA ILE A 5 5.73 14.02 -0.74
C ILE A 5 4.25 13.80 -0.51
N SER A 6 3.40 14.63 -1.10
CA SER A 6 1.95 14.41 -1.11
C SER A 6 1.58 13.25 -2.05
N ILE A 7 0.40 12.65 -1.88
CA ILE A 7 -0.08 11.57 -2.77
C ILE A 7 -0.13 12.05 -4.22
N LYS A 8 -0.58 13.29 -4.44
CA LYS A 8 -0.62 13.90 -5.77
C LYS A 8 0.77 14.06 -6.38
N GLU A 9 1.74 14.50 -5.60
CA GLU A 9 3.13 14.59 -6.05
C GLU A 9 3.72 13.21 -6.31
N ALA A 10 3.41 12.20 -5.48
CA ALA A 10 3.85 10.84 -5.69
C ALA A 10 3.27 10.24 -6.99
N GLN A 11 1.96 10.40 -7.25
CA GLN A 11 1.35 9.99 -8.52
C GLN A 11 2.06 10.65 -9.71
N LYS A 12 2.40 11.93 -9.61
CA LYS A 12 3.16 12.64 -10.65
C LYS A 12 4.59 12.12 -10.81
N LEU A 13 5.31 11.88 -9.71
CA LEU A 13 6.68 11.36 -9.75
C LEU A 13 6.74 9.96 -10.38
N VAL A 14 5.75 9.11 -10.10
CA VAL A 14 5.60 7.80 -10.75
C VAL A 14 5.34 7.97 -12.25
N ASP A 15 4.42 8.85 -12.64
CA ASP A 15 4.13 9.13 -14.05
C ASP A 15 5.36 9.64 -14.81
N ASP A 16 6.04 10.62 -14.25
CA ASP A 16 7.26 11.20 -14.82
C ASP A 16 8.35 10.12 -14.96
N TRP A 17 8.52 9.25 -13.96
CA TRP A 17 9.50 8.17 -14.00
C TRP A 17 9.17 7.14 -15.07
N ILE A 18 7.91 6.71 -15.18
CA ILE A 18 7.46 5.73 -16.17
C ILE A 18 7.68 6.25 -17.59
N HIS A 19 7.35 7.51 -17.85
CA HIS A 19 7.57 8.10 -19.17
C HIS A 19 9.04 8.37 -19.47
N LYS A 20 9.85 8.70 -18.45
CA LYS A 20 11.28 8.98 -18.62
C LYS A 20 12.13 7.72 -18.79
N TYR A 21 11.86 6.68 -18.00
CA TYR A 21 12.70 5.49 -17.92
C TYR A 21 11.96 4.20 -18.29
N GLY A 22 10.66 4.11 -17.97
CA GLY A 22 9.82 2.93 -18.23
C GLY A 22 9.27 2.82 -19.65
N VAL A 23 9.52 3.80 -20.53
CA VAL A 23 8.99 3.94 -21.90
C VAL A 23 7.47 4.20 -21.94
N ARG A 24 6.68 3.35 -21.27
CA ARG A 24 5.24 3.48 -21.08
C ARG A 24 4.79 2.59 -19.92
N TYR A 25 3.56 2.79 -19.46
CA TYR A 25 2.93 1.82 -18.57
C TYR A 25 2.77 0.45 -19.23
N PHE A 26 2.86 -0.62 -18.43
CA PHE A 26 2.30 -1.93 -18.79
C PHE A 26 0.78 -1.85 -18.97
N SER A 27 0.14 -2.90 -19.48
CA SER A 27 -1.34 -2.90 -19.50
C SER A 27 -1.91 -2.94 -18.09
N GLU A 28 -3.17 -2.55 -17.92
CA GLU A 28 -3.88 -2.59 -16.64
C GLU A 28 -3.90 -4.01 -16.07
N LEU A 29 -4.07 -5.03 -16.91
CA LEU A 29 -4.02 -6.42 -16.48
C LEU A 29 -2.63 -6.85 -16.01
N THR A 30 -1.57 -6.40 -16.68
CA THR A 30 -0.21 -6.68 -16.24
C THR A 30 0.08 -5.98 -14.92
N ASN A 31 -0.27 -4.70 -14.76
CA ASN A 31 -0.09 -4.01 -13.48
C ASN A 31 -0.97 -4.60 -12.37
N MET A 32 -2.15 -5.14 -12.68
CA MET A 32 -2.95 -5.88 -11.70
C MET A 32 -2.26 -7.19 -11.26
N ALA A 33 -1.62 -7.90 -12.19
CA ALA A 33 -0.82 -9.08 -11.86
C ALA A 33 0.37 -8.71 -10.96
N CYS A 34 1.14 -7.67 -11.32
CA CYS A 34 2.24 -7.16 -10.49
C CYS A 34 1.75 -6.74 -9.10
N LEU A 35 0.66 -5.98 -9.00
CA LEU A 35 0.09 -5.58 -7.70
C LEU A 35 -0.27 -6.80 -6.84
N THR A 36 -0.78 -7.86 -7.45
CA THR A 36 -1.10 -9.11 -6.73
C THR A 36 0.16 -9.82 -6.25
N GLU A 37 1.23 -9.80 -7.05
CA GLU A 37 2.55 -10.31 -6.69
C GLU A 37 3.11 -9.57 -5.47
N GLU A 38 3.17 -8.24 -5.50
CA GLU A 38 3.69 -7.43 -4.38
C GLU A 38 2.87 -7.63 -3.09
N VAL A 39 1.55 -7.77 -3.21
CA VAL A 39 0.70 -8.11 -2.05
C VAL A 39 1.02 -9.51 -1.51
N GLY A 40 1.35 -10.47 -2.38
CA GLY A 40 1.78 -11.82 -1.99
C GLY A 40 3.14 -11.81 -1.28
N GLU A 41 4.08 -11.00 -1.76
CA GLU A 41 5.38 -10.75 -1.12
C GLU A 41 5.18 -10.20 0.29
N LEU A 42 4.38 -9.12 0.43
CA LEU A 42 4.05 -8.55 1.74
C LEU A 42 3.37 -9.57 2.66
N ALA A 43 2.39 -10.33 2.15
CA ALA A 43 1.68 -11.34 2.93
C ALA A 43 2.63 -12.42 3.46
N ARG A 44 3.60 -12.85 2.65
CA ARG A 44 4.64 -13.81 3.04
C ARG A 44 5.50 -13.28 4.19
N ILE A 45 5.91 -12.01 4.14
CA ILE A 45 6.68 -11.40 5.23
C ILE A 45 5.82 -11.28 6.49
N MET A 46 4.60 -10.75 6.39
CA MET A 46 3.69 -10.61 7.53
C MET A 46 3.40 -11.94 8.23
N ALA A 47 3.16 -13.01 7.46
CA ALA A 47 2.89 -14.35 7.99
C ALA A 47 4.07 -14.95 8.77
N ARG A 48 5.31 -14.54 8.45
CA ARG A 48 6.52 -15.01 9.12
C ARG A 48 7.01 -14.09 10.23
N THR A 49 6.73 -12.79 10.12
CA THR A 49 7.07 -11.81 11.16
C THR A 49 6.08 -11.83 12.31
N TYR A 50 4.79 -11.99 12.03
CA TYR A 50 3.71 -11.89 13.02
C TYR A 50 2.84 -13.14 13.12
N GLY A 51 3.05 -14.14 12.26
CA GLY A 51 2.37 -15.42 12.32
C GLY A 51 3.31 -16.55 12.74
N ASP A 52 2.81 -17.78 12.66
CA ASP A 52 3.51 -18.97 13.20
C ASP A 52 4.55 -19.57 12.23
N GLN A 53 4.82 -18.94 11.08
CA GLN A 53 5.75 -19.47 10.08
C GLN A 53 7.18 -18.97 10.32
N SER A 54 8.18 -19.84 10.13
CA SER A 54 9.60 -19.45 10.24
C SER A 54 10.17 -18.91 8.93
N PHE A 55 11.07 -17.92 9.05
CA PHE A 55 11.96 -17.53 7.96
C PHE A 55 13.01 -18.62 7.67
N LYS A 56 13.50 -18.67 6.42
CA LYS A 56 14.67 -19.48 6.09
C LYS A 56 15.94 -18.81 6.62
N GLN A 57 16.99 -19.58 6.90
CA GLN A 57 18.27 -19.00 7.32
C GLN A 57 18.82 -18.05 6.23
N GLY A 58 19.21 -16.85 6.65
CA GLY A 58 19.80 -15.83 5.78
C GLY A 58 18.79 -15.06 4.92
N GLU A 59 17.49 -15.32 5.08
CA GLU A 59 16.46 -14.57 4.37
C GLU A 59 16.37 -13.14 4.90
N LYS A 60 16.71 -12.17 4.05
CA LYS A 60 16.50 -10.75 4.32
C LYS A 60 15.11 -10.38 3.83
N HIS A 61 14.38 -9.63 4.63
CA HIS A 61 13.02 -9.21 4.32
C HIS A 61 12.79 -7.80 4.87
N ASN A 62 12.04 -6.97 4.14
CA ASN A 62 11.74 -5.61 4.55
C ASN A 62 10.28 -5.28 4.23
N ILE A 63 9.45 -5.21 5.27
CA ILE A 63 8.02 -4.87 5.14
C ILE A 63 7.83 -3.53 4.42
N GLY A 64 8.71 -2.56 4.65
CA GLY A 64 8.62 -1.24 4.05
C GLY A 64 8.89 -1.24 2.54
N GLU A 65 9.70 -2.18 2.05
CA GLU A 65 10.00 -2.34 0.62
C GLU A 65 8.75 -2.83 -0.11
N GLU A 66 8.14 -3.92 0.37
CA GLU A 66 6.92 -4.46 -0.25
C GLU A 66 5.75 -3.46 -0.19
N MET A 67 5.61 -2.70 0.91
CA MET A 67 4.59 -1.65 1.00
C MET A 67 4.82 -0.54 -0.03
N ALA A 68 6.09 -0.20 -0.32
CA ALA A 68 6.43 0.79 -1.33
C ALA A 68 6.16 0.26 -2.75
N ASP A 69 6.46 -1.01 -3.01
CA ASP A 69 6.21 -1.65 -4.31
C ASP A 69 4.70 -1.78 -4.59
N ILE A 70 3.91 -2.17 -3.59
CA ILE A 70 2.44 -2.12 -3.67
C ILE A 70 1.96 -0.70 -4.01
N LEU A 71 2.47 0.31 -3.31
CA LEU A 71 2.07 1.70 -3.54
C LEU A 71 2.45 2.16 -4.96
N TRP A 72 3.63 1.78 -5.44
CA TRP A 72 4.12 2.09 -6.78
C TRP A 72 3.19 1.54 -7.87
N VAL A 73 2.87 0.25 -7.81
CA VAL A 73 2.02 -0.39 -8.81
C VAL A 73 0.58 0.11 -8.72
N LEU A 74 0.09 0.39 -7.51
CA LEU A 74 -1.22 1.03 -7.31
C LEU A 74 -1.28 2.42 -7.95
N MET A 75 -0.23 3.24 -7.81
CA MET A 75 -0.13 4.54 -8.47
C MET A 75 -0.08 4.40 -9.99
N CYS A 76 0.60 3.38 -10.52
CA CYS A 76 0.57 3.09 -11.95
C CYS A 76 -0.87 2.83 -12.44
N LEU A 77 -1.61 1.94 -11.77
CA LEU A 77 -3.01 1.66 -12.11
C LEU A 77 -3.89 2.90 -11.99
N ALA A 78 -3.71 3.69 -10.93
CA ALA A 78 -4.48 4.92 -10.73
C ALA A 78 -4.25 5.92 -11.87
N ASN A 79 -2.99 6.16 -12.24
CA ASN A 79 -2.65 7.09 -13.32
C ASN A 79 -3.20 6.60 -14.67
N GLN A 80 -3.07 5.31 -14.98
CA GLN A 80 -3.59 4.73 -16.23
C GLN A 80 -5.11 4.81 -16.36
N THR A 81 -5.82 4.67 -15.23
CA THR A 81 -7.29 4.66 -15.19
C THR A 81 -7.89 6.03 -14.91
N GLY A 82 -7.07 7.06 -14.71
CA GLY A 82 -7.51 8.42 -14.43
C GLY A 82 -8.04 8.64 -13.01
N VAL A 83 -7.66 7.80 -12.06
CA VAL A 83 -8.07 7.90 -10.65
C VAL A 83 -7.16 8.86 -9.89
N ASP A 84 -7.75 9.87 -9.25
CA ASP A 84 -7.06 10.71 -8.26
C ASP A 84 -7.10 10.03 -6.89
N LEU A 85 -5.96 9.52 -6.44
CA LEU A 85 -5.86 8.80 -5.15
C LEU A 85 -6.03 9.75 -3.96
N THR A 86 -5.73 11.03 -4.11
CA THR A 86 -5.94 12.02 -3.04
C THR A 86 -7.44 12.20 -2.81
N GLU A 87 -8.20 12.37 -3.88
CA GLU A 87 -9.66 12.53 -3.82
C GLU A 87 -10.33 11.25 -3.27
N GLU A 88 -9.97 10.08 -3.80
CA GLU A 88 -10.58 8.82 -3.37
C GLU A 88 -10.22 8.46 -1.91
N LEU A 89 -9.01 8.79 -1.46
CA LEU A 89 -8.64 8.61 -0.06
C LEU A 89 -9.45 9.54 0.86
N GLN A 90 -9.65 10.80 0.48
CA GLN A 90 -10.48 11.74 1.23
C GLN A 90 -11.93 11.23 1.35
N LYS A 91 -12.53 10.77 0.24
CA LYS A 91 -13.87 10.15 0.24
C LYS A 91 -13.92 8.91 1.15
N SER A 92 -12.85 8.11 1.16
CA SER A 92 -12.72 6.93 2.04
C SER A 92 -12.74 7.31 3.52
N PHE A 93 -12.01 8.38 3.90
CA PHE A 93 -12.05 8.92 5.26
C PHE A 93 -13.45 9.39 5.64
N ASP A 94 -14.12 10.17 4.80
CA ASP A 94 -15.47 10.68 5.09
C ASP A 94 -16.49 9.55 5.24
N LYS A 95 -16.39 8.50 4.40
CA LYS A 95 -17.26 7.32 4.47
C LYS A 95 -17.00 6.50 5.73
N LYS A 96 -15.74 6.18 6.03
CA LYS A 96 -15.37 5.40 7.23
C LYS A 96 -15.71 6.16 8.51
N THR A 97 -15.44 7.46 8.55
CA THR A 97 -15.74 8.30 9.71
C THR A 97 -17.25 8.33 9.98
N ARG A 98 -18.09 8.52 8.95
CA ARG A 98 -19.55 8.48 9.14
C ARG A 98 -20.07 7.12 9.61
N ARG A 99 -19.54 6.02 9.06
CA ARG A 99 -20.00 4.67 9.38
C ARG A 99 -19.51 4.16 10.74
N ASP A 100 -18.26 4.46 11.08
CA ASP A 100 -17.52 3.74 12.12
C ASP A 100 -17.15 4.61 13.31
N LYS A 101 -17.60 5.88 13.37
CA LYS A 101 -17.24 6.85 14.41
C LYS A 101 -17.27 6.27 15.83
N ASP A 102 -18.25 5.43 16.12
CA ASP A 102 -18.46 4.86 17.45
C ASP A 102 -18.39 3.32 17.48
N ARG A 103 -18.23 2.67 16.31
CA ARG A 103 -18.46 1.22 16.15
C ARG A 103 -17.51 0.34 16.97
N HIS A 104 -16.28 0.79 17.16
CA HIS A 104 -15.21 -0.01 17.77
C HIS A 104 -14.65 0.59 19.05
N LYS A 105 -15.20 1.72 19.52
CA LYS A 105 -14.67 2.47 20.67
C LYS A 105 -14.70 1.69 21.99
N GLN A 106 -15.56 0.68 22.09
CA GLN A 106 -15.71 -0.18 23.27
C GLN A 106 -15.25 -1.63 23.01
N ASN A 107 -14.56 -1.89 21.89
CA ASN A 107 -14.08 -3.23 21.60
C ASN A 107 -12.83 -3.53 22.44
N GLU A 108 -12.99 -4.36 23.46
CA GLU A 108 -11.92 -4.74 24.39
C GLU A 108 -10.71 -5.36 23.70
N LYS A 109 -10.90 -6.07 22.58
CA LYS A 109 -9.81 -6.62 21.76
C LYS A 109 -8.93 -5.56 21.10
N LEU A 110 -9.42 -4.33 21.00
CA LEU A 110 -8.70 -3.19 20.42
C LEU A 110 -8.18 -2.22 21.50
N THR A 111 -8.56 -2.40 22.77
CA THR A 111 -8.14 -1.54 23.89
C THR A 111 -7.28 -2.25 24.92
N GLN A 112 -7.29 -3.59 24.98
CA GLN A 112 -6.34 -4.35 25.76
C GLN A 112 -5.08 -4.55 24.91
N THR A 113 -4.05 -3.76 25.19
CA THR A 113 -2.69 -4.07 24.74
C THR A 113 -2.30 -5.39 25.42
N GLU A 114 -2.00 -6.42 24.64
CA GLU A 114 -1.40 -7.64 25.20
C GLU A 114 -0.07 -7.23 25.85
N ASN A 115 -0.07 -7.09 27.17
CA ASN A 115 1.14 -7.01 27.97
C ASN A 115 1.73 -8.42 28.02
N THR A 116 2.56 -8.76 27.05
CA THR A 116 3.45 -9.93 27.10
C THR A 116 4.74 -9.65 26.36
#